data_AF-A0A846CUS7-F1
#
_entry.id   AF-A0A846CUS7-F1
#
_cell.length_a   1.000
_cell.length_b   1.000
_cell.length_c   1.000
_cell.angle_alpha   90.00
_cell.angle_beta   90.00
_cell.angle_gamma   90.00
#
_symmetry.space_group_name_H-M   'P 1'
#
loop_
_entity.id
_entity.type
_entity.pdbx_description
1 polymer ?
#
loop_
_entity_poly.entity_id
_entity_poly.type
_entity_poly.pdbx_seq_one_letter_code
_entity_poly.pdbx_strand_id
1 'polypeptide(L)'
;LEISQDFDRENLTGNRQQEIEENLESLPTSEGENFEQTQLSRQEITQNINSEFYQPIATYVGRLILPTAEEREKVKGVLLEVHTADSANQHLIGQIVNLRWSDDSNLQTYVQLVTTNINFVEQVRISKRQGNIHPDRINNWQNVDPLESLAGARPEDDVIVALPEPVIVEDTGTGRPSLYISREPIQISGRFYGLVKIQEFVGDDLFRVSHYNRNSQEFDGMEEIVYIPSVVADRNGVLPSTNEGLENSPVNARGWYIYGAKNTVGKFVVQAIAPRALFSVQPQTIISGKKATLDYINHKYWQEEVAPKGNIANIFLDPTEKQESQVPQTPIWQEGERALFMHVYGGIGGKKPELSPLGIFFGHFAFGIAKVVREPLTNELRFNLEYRQIYTHNCDGIISGTLSWMRYMGDRQWGWLGVRPTSEIIIKFKPMTEDYDFNGVKFSPLNYIVQELDVMAARYRTGDGRGTTSVSPINSCVQDSSQALYTALNRMVAQLKLNPLIMKWLREHPDDEQTKRFKQLTNLVKTLENHLTPLGKARTDWRYEATTLGGFPVETPLETLWQVAKSWRSLLPRFANDQLAMIFLQFGASLSILRTNQVGGFNSSIEAIVPTDFVLFVPRVNRSRE
;
A
#
# COMPACT_ATOMS: atom_id res chain seq x y z
N LEU A 1 10.51 44.46 -37.44
CA LEU A 1 10.84 45.76 -36.83
C LEU A 1 11.67 45.46 -35.60
N GLU A 2 12.99 45.58 -35.75
CA GLU A 2 13.98 45.43 -34.68
C GLU A 2 13.76 46.48 -33.60
N ILE A 3 13.87 46.09 -32.32
CA ILE A 3 14.41 46.97 -31.27
C ILE A 3 15.32 46.13 -30.33
N SER A 4 16.59 46.51 -30.41
CA SER A 4 17.75 46.42 -29.52
C SER A 4 17.67 45.81 -28.11
N GLN A 5 18.80 45.15 -27.80
CA GLN A 5 19.35 44.77 -26.50
C GLN A 5 19.59 45.97 -25.57
N ASP A 6 19.40 45.77 -24.26
CA ASP A 6 20.40 45.99 -23.19
C ASP A 6 19.75 45.71 -21.83
N PHE A 7 20.27 44.74 -21.08
CA PHE A 7 20.01 44.60 -19.64
C PHE A 7 21.29 44.17 -18.94
N ASP A 8 21.78 45.09 -18.11
CA ASP A 8 22.93 44.96 -17.23
C ASP A 8 22.81 43.76 -16.30
N ARG A 9 23.88 42.95 -16.26
CA ARG A 9 24.19 42.00 -15.20
C ARG A 9 24.99 42.75 -14.14
N GLU A 10 24.40 42.97 -12.96
CA GLU A 10 25.04 42.82 -11.64
C GLU A 10 24.12 43.36 -10.54
N ASN A 11 24.19 42.75 -9.35
CA ASN A 11 23.54 43.13 -8.09
C ASN A 11 22.09 42.68 -7.82
N LEU A 12 21.80 41.37 -7.74
CA LEU A 12 20.60 40.86 -7.05
C LEU A 12 20.78 39.46 -6.40
N THR A 13 21.97 39.14 -5.86
CA THR A 13 22.22 37.83 -5.20
C THR A 13 22.79 37.90 -3.79
N GLY A 14 22.97 39.09 -3.19
CA GLY A 14 23.56 39.21 -1.84
C GLY A 14 22.57 39.14 -0.67
N ASN A 15 21.42 39.79 -0.77
CA ASN A 15 20.58 40.06 0.41
C ASN A 15 19.43 39.07 0.66
N ARG A 16 19.25 38.03 -0.17
CA ARG A 16 18.17 37.03 0.01
C ARG A 16 18.62 35.71 0.64
N GLN A 17 19.92 35.48 0.77
CA GLN A 17 20.47 34.29 1.44
C GLN A 17 20.60 34.47 2.95
N GLN A 18 20.89 35.69 3.44
CA GLN A 18 21.03 35.94 4.89
C GLN A 18 19.70 35.93 5.66
N GLU A 19 18.58 36.37 5.07
CA GLU A 19 17.24 36.30 5.73
C GLU A 19 16.69 34.86 5.81
N ILE A 20 17.23 33.92 5.04
CA ILE A 20 16.87 32.49 5.09
C ILE A 20 17.73 31.76 6.12
N GLU A 21 18.97 32.17 6.34
CA GLU A 21 19.89 31.53 7.30
C GLU A 21 19.57 31.86 8.76
N GLU A 22 19.06 33.05 9.09
CA GLU A 22 18.74 33.42 10.49
C GLU A 22 17.40 32.87 11.03
N ASN A 23 16.50 32.37 10.17
CA ASN A 23 15.22 31.75 10.61
C ASN A 23 15.29 30.21 10.76
N LEU A 24 16.43 29.57 10.49
CA LEU A 24 16.60 28.12 10.54
C LEU A 24 17.27 27.61 11.84
N GLU A 25 17.75 28.49 12.73
CA GLU A 25 18.44 28.09 13.97
C GLU A 25 17.54 27.95 15.21
N SER A 26 16.20 27.98 15.08
CA SER A 26 15.29 27.89 16.24
C SER A 26 14.12 26.91 16.11
N LEU A 27 14.25 25.86 15.30
CA LEU A 27 13.22 24.81 15.22
C LEU A 27 13.58 23.62 16.12
N PRO A 28 12.73 23.26 17.10
CA PRO A 28 12.99 22.14 18.00
C PRO A 28 13.00 20.82 17.21
N THR A 29 14.05 20.03 17.39
CA THR A 29 14.17 18.69 16.85
C THR A 29 13.12 17.79 17.51
N SER A 30 12.32 17.08 16.69
CA SER A 30 11.28 16.13 17.11
C SER A 30 11.81 14.84 17.75
N GLU A 31 13.08 14.83 18.19
CA GLU A 31 13.75 13.67 18.76
C GLU A 31 13.24 13.32 20.18
N GLY A 32 12.63 14.29 20.90
CA GLY A 32 12.20 14.12 22.29
C GLY A 32 10.86 13.42 22.52
N GLU A 33 9.93 13.45 21.55
CA GLU A 33 8.55 12.94 21.73
C GLU A 33 8.30 11.56 21.11
N ASN A 34 9.23 11.08 20.26
CA ASN A 34 9.23 9.69 19.77
C ASN A 34 9.45 8.63 20.88
N PHE A 35 9.81 9.07 22.09
CA PHE A 35 10.19 8.21 23.21
C PHE A 35 8.98 7.50 23.87
N GLU A 36 7.77 8.06 23.85
CA GLU A 36 6.59 7.42 24.46
C GLU A 36 5.98 6.32 23.57
N GLN A 37 6.09 6.42 22.24
CA GLN A 37 5.63 5.34 21.34
C GLN A 37 6.63 4.18 21.22
N THR A 38 7.94 4.43 21.35
CA THR A 38 8.92 3.35 21.57
C THR A 38 8.72 2.65 22.92
N GLN A 39 8.00 3.25 23.88
CA GLN A 39 7.51 2.52 25.06
C GLN A 39 6.27 1.66 24.75
N LEU A 40 5.41 2.06 23.81
CA LEU A 40 4.29 1.21 23.35
C LEU A 40 4.76 -0.04 22.59
N SER A 41 5.94 -0.04 21.97
CA SER A 41 6.52 -1.26 21.38
C SER A 41 7.09 -2.25 22.43
N ARG A 42 7.30 -1.78 23.68
CA ARG A 42 7.74 -2.59 24.84
C ARG A 42 6.58 -3.05 25.73
N GLN A 43 5.36 -3.15 25.20
CA GLN A 43 4.23 -3.76 25.91
C GLN A 43 4.51 -5.23 26.23
N GLU A 44 3.92 -5.74 27.33
CA GLU A 44 4.01 -7.15 27.73
C GLU A 44 3.77 -8.06 26.52
N ILE A 45 4.74 -8.94 26.22
CA ILE A 45 4.71 -9.75 25.00
C ILE A 45 3.71 -10.90 25.14
N THR A 46 3.57 -11.45 26.35
CA THR A 46 2.53 -12.41 26.69
C THR A 46 1.30 -11.68 27.23
N GLN A 47 0.17 -11.76 26.54
CA GLN A 47 -1.06 -11.07 26.93
C GLN A 47 -2.23 -12.04 27.05
N ASN A 48 -2.99 -11.95 28.14
CA ASN A 48 -4.28 -12.63 28.26
C ASN A 48 -5.37 -11.74 27.66
N ILE A 49 -5.74 -12.05 26.41
CA ILE A 49 -6.80 -11.37 25.67
C ILE A 49 -7.98 -12.32 25.52
N ASN A 50 -9.19 -11.82 25.75
CA ASN A 50 -10.40 -12.62 25.60
C ASN A 50 -10.66 -12.89 24.10
N SER A 51 -10.48 -14.15 23.69
CA SER A 51 -10.65 -14.61 22.30
C SER A 51 -12.10 -14.52 21.80
N GLU A 52 -13.08 -14.31 22.68
CA GLU A 52 -14.46 -14.04 22.28
C GLU A 52 -14.57 -12.71 21.52
N PHE A 53 -13.85 -11.68 22.01
CA PHE A 53 -13.97 -10.29 21.55
C PHE A 53 -12.81 -9.81 20.68
N TYR A 54 -11.65 -10.44 20.82
CA TYR A 54 -10.44 -10.10 20.08
C TYR A 54 -9.90 -11.29 19.32
N GLN A 55 -9.19 -11.03 18.24
CA GLN A 55 -8.52 -12.01 17.40
C GLN A 55 -7.07 -11.56 17.14
N PRO A 56 -6.10 -12.49 17.03
CA PRO A 56 -4.79 -12.14 16.51
C PRO A 56 -4.92 -11.68 15.05
N ILE A 57 -4.09 -10.72 14.64
CA ILE A 57 -4.12 -10.18 13.26
C ILE A 57 -3.69 -11.24 12.24
N ALA A 58 -2.75 -12.10 12.61
CA ALA A 58 -2.28 -13.24 11.83
C ALA A 58 -1.79 -14.34 12.76
N THR A 59 -1.57 -15.56 12.24
CA THR A 59 -1.00 -16.67 13.00
C THR A 59 0.35 -16.27 13.61
N TYR A 60 1.26 -15.79 12.76
CA TYR A 60 2.59 -15.35 13.15
C TYR A 60 2.70 -13.83 12.99
N VAL A 61 2.86 -13.16 14.13
CA VAL A 61 3.16 -11.73 14.23
C VAL A 61 4.44 -11.57 15.03
N GLY A 62 5.30 -10.65 14.63
CA GLY A 62 6.47 -10.32 15.41
C GLY A 62 7.13 -9.01 15.00
N ARG A 63 8.09 -8.59 15.82
CA ARG A 63 8.93 -7.42 15.56
C ARG A 63 10.21 -7.85 14.87
N LEU A 64 10.49 -7.26 13.72
CA LEU A 64 11.75 -7.48 13.02
C LEU A 64 12.88 -6.82 13.80
N ILE A 65 13.98 -7.54 13.93
CA ILE A 65 15.22 -7.08 14.53
C ILE A 65 16.33 -7.29 13.51
N LEU A 66 17.00 -6.21 13.14
CA LEU A 66 18.18 -6.30 12.28
C LEU A 66 19.34 -6.90 13.09
N PRO A 67 19.93 -8.05 12.68
CA PRO A 67 21.07 -8.64 13.39
C PRO A 67 22.28 -7.72 13.35
N THR A 68 23.22 -7.86 14.29
CA THR A 68 24.50 -7.14 14.15
C THR A 68 25.31 -7.68 12.98
N ALA A 69 26.28 -6.91 12.48
CA ALA A 69 27.12 -7.32 11.35
C ALA A 69 27.80 -8.68 11.58
N GLU A 70 28.19 -8.98 12.83
CA GLU A 70 28.84 -10.23 13.23
C GLU A 70 27.87 -11.41 13.32
N GLU A 71 26.58 -11.15 13.55
CA GLU A 71 25.55 -12.18 13.66
C GLU A 71 25.03 -12.65 12.29
N ARG A 72 25.17 -11.83 11.23
CA ARG A 72 24.60 -12.07 9.89
C ARG A 72 24.92 -13.46 9.34
N GLU A 73 26.16 -13.91 9.45
CA GLU A 73 26.59 -15.22 8.92
C GLU A 73 25.87 -16.41 9.57
N LYS A 74 25.48 -16.26 10.84
CA LYS A 74 24.75 -17.29 11.60
C LYS A 74 23.24 -17.17 11.40
N VAL A 75 22.72 -15.95 11.37
CA VAL A 75 21.29 -15.68 11.24
C VAL A 75 20.80 -16.01 9.83
N LYS A 76 21.56 -15.65 8.78
CA LYS A 76 21.20 -15.86 7.36
C LYS A 76 19.81 -15.31 7.01
N GLY A 77 19.56 -14.08 7.41
CA GLY A 77 18.27 -13.40 7.34
C GLY A 77 18.18 -12.37 8.44
N VAL A 78 17.03 -12.26 9.10
CA VAL A 78 16.82 -11.32 10.21
C VAL A 78 16.37 -12.03 11.47
N LEU A 79 16.32 -11.31 12.58
CA LEU A 79 15.74 -11.81 13.83
C LEU A 79 14.27 -11.40 13.92
N LEU A 80 13.47 -12.21 14.58
CA LEU A 80 12.05 -11.93 14.85
C LEU A 80 11.77 -12.17 16.33
N GLU A 81 11.31 -11.14 17.03
CA GLU A 81 10.69 -11.31 18.34
C GLU A 81 9.23 -11.71 18.14
N VAL A 82 8.90 -12.96 18.49
CA VAL A 82 7.58 -13.55 18.21
C VAL A 82 6.54 -13.02 19.19
N HIS A 83 5.46 -12.45 18.68
CA HIS A 83 4.33 -11.93 19.46
C HIS A 83 3.11 -12.84 19.40
N THR A 84 2.89 -13.51 18.26
CA THR A 84 1.87 -14.56 18.11
C THR A 84 2.44 -15.72 17.31
N ALA A 85 1.94 -16.92 17.57
CA ALA A 85 2.29 -18.15 16.85
C ALA A 85 1.08 -19.09 16.81
N ASP A 86 1.16 -20.14 15.99
CA ASP A 86 0.14 -21.20 15.99
C ASP A 86 0.10 -22.00 17.31
N SER A 87 -0.90 -22.85 17.45
CA SER A 87 -1.09 -23.67 18.65
C SER A 87 0.06 -24.63 18.94
N ALA A 88 0.81 -25.06 17.92
CA ALA A 88 1.92 -26.00 18.09
C ALA A 88 3.21 -25.29 18.56
N ASN A 89 3.31 -23.99 18.30
CA ASN A 89 4.53 -23.19 18.54
C ASN A 89 4.32 -22.04 19.53
N GLN A 90 3.32 -22.15 20.43
CA GLN A 90 3.05 -21.14 21.45
C GLN A 90 4.24 -20.88 22.39
N HIS A 91 5.13 -21.86 22.57
CA HIS A 91 6.34 -21.71 23.38
C HIS A 91 7.32 -20.67 22.80
N LEU A 92 7.22 -20.34 21.50
CA LEU A 92 8.06 -19.34 20.85
C LEU A 92 7.63 -17.90 21.18
N ILE A 93 6.40 -17.67 21.68
CA ILE A 93 5.92 -16.33 22.00
C ILE A 93 6.81 -15.69 23.07
N GLY A 94 7.30 -14.48 22.81
CA GLY A 94 8.28 -13.78 23.64
C GLY A 94 9.74 -14.10 23.34
N GLN A 95 10.02 -15.08 22.48
CA GLN A 95 11.38 -15.44 22.10
C GLN A 95 11.85 -14.71 20.84
N ILE A 96 13.16 -14.57 20.71
CA ILE A 96 13.82 -14.12 19.48
C ILE A 96 14.24 -15.34 18.68
N VAL A 97 13.71 -15.47 17.47
CA VAL A 97 13.99 -16.56 16.52
C VAL A 97 14.69 -16.02 15.27
N ASN A 98 15.32 -16.88 14.48
CA ASN A 98 15.78 -16.50 13.14
C ASN A 98 14.58 -16.48 12.19
N LEU A 99 14.51 -15.50 11.29
CA LEU A 99 13.56 -15.44 10.18
C LEU A 99 14.34 -15.46 8.86
N ARG A 100 14.01 -16.42 8.00
CA ARG A 100 14.73 -16.71 6.77
C ARG A 100 13.80 -16.89 5.58
N TRP A 101 14.34 -16.70 4.40
CA TRP A 101 13.71 -17.16 3.16
C TRP A 101 13.77 -18.68 3.05
N SER A 102 12.72 -19.30 2.52
CA SER A 102 12.75 -20.73 2.21
C SER A 102 13.68 -21.04 1.02
N ASP A 103 14.11 -22.29 0.90
CA ASP A 103 15.04 -22.73 -0.17
C ASP A 103 14.36 -22.96 -1.54
N ASP A 104 13.13 -22.48 -1.75
CA ASP A 104 12.44 -22.58 -3.04
C ASP A 104 13.24 -21.87 -4.15
N SER A 105 13.48 -22.55 -5.28
CA SER A 105 14.37 -22.04 -6.33
C SER A 105 13.87 -20.73 -6.97
N ASN A 106 12.56 -20.56 -7.11
CA ASN A 106 11.99 -19.34 -7.70
C ASN A 106 12.12 -18.18 -6.71
N LEU A 107 11.89 -18.44 -5.43
CA LEU A 107 12.11 -17.47 -4.37
C LEU A 107 13.58 -17.07 -4.25
N GLN A 108 14.51 -18.02 -4.28
CA GLN A 108 15.94 -17.73 -4.20
C GLN A 108 16.42 -16.90 -5.40
N THR A 109 15.85 -17.13 -6.59
CA THR A 109 16.10 -16.27 -7.76
C THR A 109 15.64 -14.83 -7.50
N TYR A 110 14.47 -14.65 -6.90
CA TYR A 110 13.99 -13.33 -6.46
C TYR A 110 14.94 -12.70 -5.43
N VAL A 111 15.28 -13.42 -4.35
CA VAL A 111 16.14 -12.90 -3.27
C VAL A 111 17.48 -12.45 -3.84
N GLN A 112 18.12 -13.27 -4.68
CA GLN A 112 19.38 -12.94 -5.32
C GLN A 112 19.28 -11.72 -6.24
N LEU A 113 18.19 -11.59 -7.00
CA LEU A 113 17.98 -10.48 -7.94
C LEU A 113 17.99 -9.11 -7.25
N VAL A 114 17.50 -9.03 -6.01
CA VAL A 114 17.37 -7.75 -5.27
C VAL A 114 18.34 -7.64 -4.09
N THR A 115 19.16 -8.67 -3.84
CA THR A 115 20.26 -8.59 -2.89
C THR A 115 21.35 -7.67 -3.45
N THR A 116 21.74 -6.66 -2.69
CA THR A 116 22.68 -5.64 -3.18
C THR A 116 23.59 -5.11 -2.09
N ASN A 117 24.71 -4.51 -2.50
CA ASN A 117 25.59 -3.77 -1.59
C ASN A 117 25.02 -2.37 -1.37
N ILE A 118 25.03 -1.89 -0.14
CA ILE A 118 24.48 -0.57 0.19
C ILE A 118 25.62 0.37 0.54
N ASN A 119 25.76 1.46 -0.23
CA ASN A 119 26.69 2.54 0.03
C ASN A 119 25.99 3.86 -0.24
N PHE A 120 25.86 4.68 0.79
CA PHE A 120 25.12 5.93 0.68
C PHE A 120 25.82 6.92 -0.22
N VAL A 121 25.06 7.48 -1.16
CA VAL A 121 25.48 8.62 -1.97
C VAL A 121 25.20 9.94 -1.25
N GLU A 122 25.85 11.02 -1.67
CA GLU A 122 25.67 12.37 -1.08
C GLU A 122 24.20 12.83 -1.04
N GLN A 123 23.37 12.37 -1.99
CA GLN A 123 21.95 12.69 -2.03
C GLN A 123 21.20 12.20 -0.78
N VAL A 124 21.65 11.11 -0.14
CA VAL A 124 21.05 10.64 1.11
C VAL A 124 21.17 11.72 2.19
N ARG A 125 22.34 12.37 2.28
CA ARG A 125 22.58 13.46 3.23
C ARG A 125 21.70 14.68 2.95
N ILE A 126 21.43 14.99 1.68
CA ILE A 126 20.50 16.07 1.30
C ILE A 126 19.07 15.71 1.70
N SER A 127 18.62 14.49 1.37
CA SER A 127 17.27 14.02 1.68
C SER A 127 17.01 13.93 3.18
N LYS A 128 17.98 13.47 3.97
CA LYS A 128 17.91 13.47 5.45
C LYS A 128 17.75 14.87 6.03
N ARG A 129 18.47 15.87 5.49
CA ARG A 129 18.32 17.28 5.91
C ARG A 129 16.93 17.86 5.58
N GLN A 130 16.19 17.24 4.67
CA GLN A 130 14.80 17.58 4.36
C GLN A 130 13.78 16.83 5.25
N GLY A 131 14.26 16.03 6.21
CA GLY A 131 13.45 15.28 7.16
C GLY A 131 13.00 13.90 6.67
N ASN A 132 13.53 13.37 5.56
CA ASN A 132 13.20 12.03 5.09
C ASN A 132 13.98 10.97 5.88
N ILE A 133 13.32 9.84 6.15
CA ILE A 133 13.90 8.70 6.87
C ILE A 133 14.63 7.78 5.89
N HIS A 134 15.85 7.38 6.22
CA HIS A 134 16.72 6.52 5.41
C HIS A 134 17.22 5.32 6.22
N PRO A 135 17.61 4.21 5.55
CA PRO A 135 18.02 2.97 6.21
C PRO A 135 19.48 3.03 6.69
N ASP A 136 19.79 3.97 7.60
CA ASP A 136 21.17 4.27 8.04
C ASP A 136 21.90 3.04 8.60
N ARG A 137 21.17 2.12 9.23
CA ARG A 137 21.68 0.94 9.93
C ARG A 137 22.36 -0.07 9.00
N ILE A 138 22.00 -0.07 7.72
CA ILE A 138 22.53 -0.96 6.69
C ILE A 138 23.49 -0.24 5.73
N ASN A 139 23.88 1.01 6.02
CA ASN A 139 24.88 1.70 5.24
C ASN A 139 26.25 0.99 5.31
N ASN A 140 26.92 0.90 4.16
CA ASN A 140 28.18 0.18 3.93
C ASN A 140 28.09 -1.35 4.07
N TRP A 141 26.89 -1.92 4.26
CA TRP A 141 26.73 -3.37 4.30
C TRP A 141 26.81 -3.97 2.90
N GLN A 142 27.41 -5.14 2.81
CA GLN A 142 27.47 -5.94 1.57
C GLN A 142 26.38 -7.01 1.58
N ASN A 143 25.91 -7.39 0.38
CA ASN A 143 24.93 -8.46 0.15
C ASN A 143 23.70 -8.33 1.06
N VAL A 144 23.12 -7.12 1.14
CA VAL A 144 21.92 -6.88 1.92
C VAL A 144 20.73 -7.48 1.20
N ASP A 145 20.08 -8.45 1.83
CA ASP A 145 18.90 -9.11 1.26
C ASP A 145 17.59 -8.32 1.53
N PRO A 146 16.45 -8.72 0.93
CA PRO A 146 15.18 -8.01 1.13
C PRO A 146 14.64 -8.02 2.56
N LEU A 147 14.91 -9.06 3.37
CA LEU A 147 14.52 -9.08 4.79
C LEU A 147 15.37 -8.10 5.60
N GLU A 148 16.69 -8.12 5.38
CA GLU A 148 17.62 -7.19 6.04
C GLU A 148 17.29 -5.74 5.69
N SER A 149 17.00 -5.46 4.42
CA SER A 149 16.59 -4.11 4.01
C SER A 149 15.25 -3.69 4.63
N LEU A 150 14.32 -4.62 4.89
CA LEU A 150 13.05 -4.34 5.56
C LEU A 150 13.25 -4.05 7.05
N ALA A 151 14.04 -4.88 7.75
CA ALA A 151 14.33 -4.70 9.18
C ALA A 151 15.18 -3.46 9.44
N GLY A 152 16.12 -3.14 8.54
CA GLY A 152 16.99 -1.97 8.62
C GLY A 152 16.41 -0.69 8.03
N ALA A 153 15.15 -0.70 7.58
CA ALA A 153 14.54 0.42 6.87
C ALA A 153 14.36 1.69 7.73
N ARG A 154 14.35 1.53 9.06
CA ARG A 154 14.13 2.59 10.04
C ARG A 154 15.28 2.69 11.03
N PRO A 155 15.42 3.82 11.75
CA PRO A 155 16.48 4.02 12.73
C PRO A 155 16.47 3.02 13.89
N GLU A 156 15.32 2.44 14.22
CA GLU A 156 15.12 1.52 15.33
C GLU A 156 14.43 0.22 14.87
N ASP A 157 14.50 -0.83 15.70
CA ASP A 157 13.76 -2.09 15.49
C ASP A 157 12.29 -1.96 15.88
N ASP A 158 11.53 -1.17 15.12
CA ASP A 158 10.13 -0.83 15.37
C ASP A 158 9.15 -1.41 14.34
N VAL A 159 9.64 -2.17 13.36
CA VAL A 159 8.82 -2.75 12.29
C VAL A 159 8.13 -4.02 12.78
N ILE A 160 6.80 -3.93 12.97
CA ILE A 160 5.95 -5.08 13.28
C ILE A 160 5.38 -5.66 11.99
N VAL A 161 5.48 -6.99 11.86
CA VAL A 161 5.02 -7.71 10.67
C VAL A 161 4.13 -8.90 11.01
N ALA A 162 3.19 -9.18 10.11
CA ALA A 162 2.57 -10.48 9.98
C ALA A 162 3.33 -11.31 8.94
N LEU A 163 3.63 -12.57 9.25
CA LEU A 163 4.25 -13.47 8.29
C LEU A 163 3.18 -14.12 7.40
N PRO A 164 3.32 -14.08 6.06
CA PRO A 164 2.40 -14.77 5.17
C PRO A 164 2.53 -16.29 5.32
N GLU A 165 1.40 -16.97 5.36
CA GLU A 165 1.36 -18.43 5.37
C GLU A 165 1.74 -19.03 4.00
N PRO A 166 2.36 -20.23 3.98
CA PRO A 166 2.75 -21.03 5.14
C PRO A 166 4.06 -20.55 5.80
N VAL A 167 4.15 -20.66 7.12
CA VAL A 167 5.40 -20.53 7.89
C VAL A 167 5.91 -21.92 8.29
N ILE A 168 7.16 -22.24 7.96
CA ILE A 168 7.80 -23.49 8.37
C ILE A 168 8.67 -23.22 9.60
N VAL A 169 8.44 -23.96 10.67
CA VAL A 169 9.23 -23.88 11.92
C VAL A 169 10.26 -24.99 11.97
N GLU A 170 11.51 -24.62 12.20
CA GLU A 170 12.61 -25.53 12.50
C GLU A 170 13.13 -25.24 13.91
N ASP A 171 12.76 -26.11 14.86
CA ASP A 171 13.21 -26.07 16.24
C ASP A 171 13.87 -27.41 16.58
N THR A 172 15.20 -27.42 16.65
CA THR A 172 15.99 -28.62 16.96
C THR A 172 16.12 -28.86 18.46
N GLY A 173 15.55 -27.99 19.30
CA GLY A 173 15.77 -27.99 20.76
C GLY A 173 17.18 -27.56 21.19
N THR A 174 18.07 -27.27 20.24
CA THR A 174 19.43 -26.78 20.49
C THR A 174 19.71 -25.54 19.65
N GLY A 175 20.01 -24.42 20.31
CA GLY A 175 20.24 -23.13 19.64
C GLY A 175 18.95 -22.36 19.40
N ARG A 176 19.02 -21.34 18.53
CA ARG A 176 17.89 -20.45 18.22
C ARG A 176 17.00 -21.08 17.14
N PRO A 177 15.68 -21.24 17.37
CA PRO A 177 14.74 -21.72 16.35
C PRO A 177 14.75 -20.85 15.09
N SER A 178 14.36 -21.42 13.95
CA SER A 178 14.30 -20.72 12.67
C SER A 178 12.90 -20.83 12.04
N LEU A 179 12.39 -19.71 11.55
CA LEU A 179 11.16 -19.62 10.77
C LEU A 179 11.51 -19.37 9.30
N TYR A 180 10.88 -20.11 8.39
CA TYR A 180 11.05 -19.94 6.95
C TYR A 180 9.77 -19.46 6.30
N ILE A 181 9.89 -18.43 5.46
CA ILE A 181 8.79 -17.81 4.72
C ILE A 181 9.07 -17.84 3.22
N SER A 182 7.98 -17.86 2.44
CA SER A 182 8.05 -17.86 0.97
C SER A 182 7.57 -16.56 0.31
N ARG A 183 7.25 -15.56 1.12
CA ARG A 183 6.74 -14.25 0.70
C ARG A 183 7.22 -13.17 1.65
N GLU A 184 7.32 -11.95 1.15
CA GLU A 184 7.71 -10.81 1.97
C GLU A 184 6.75 -10.58 3.15
N PRO A 185 7.27 -10.31 4.37
CA PRO A 185 6.45 -9.97 5.52
C PRO A 185 5.53 -8.78 5.27
N ILE A 186 4.33 -8.83 5.84
CA ILE A 186 3.32 -7.77 5.73
C ILE A 186 3.50 -6.82 6.90
N GLN A 187 3.81 -5.55 6.66
CA GLN A 187 3.87 -4.55 7.73
C GLN A 187 2.46 -4.28 8.29
N ILE A 188 2.34 -4.29 9.62
CA ILE A 188 1.07 -4.16 10.35
C ILE A 188 1.16 -3.14 11.48
N SER A 189 0.00 -2.73 12.00
CA SER A 189 -0.14 -1.99 13.26
C SER A 189 -1.01 -2.80 14.21
N GLY A 190 -0.56 -2.97 15.46
CA GLY A 190 -1.22 -3.85 16.43
C GLY A 190 -0.75 -5.30 16.37
N ARG A 191 -1.17 -6.07 17.38
CA ARG A 191 -0.98 -7.54 17.47
C ARG A 191 -2.34 -8.25 17.36
N PHE A 192 -3.37 -7.62 17.91
CA PHE A 192 -4.73 -8.11 17.96
C PHE A 192 -5.69 -7.08 17.39
N TYR A 193 -6.89 -7.52 17.03
CA TYR A 193 -7.98 -6.64 16.68
C TYR A 193 -9.28 -7.08 17.33
N GLY A 194 -10.16 -6.11 17.58
CA GLY A 194 -11.54 -6.33 18.03
C GLY A 194 -12.50 -5.54 17.14
N LEU A 195 -13.78 -5.89 17.19
CA LEU A 195 -14.84 -5.17 16.48
C LEU A 195 -15.78 -4.53 17.51
N VAL A 196 -15.83 -3.20 17.51
CA VAL A 196 -16.51 -2.43 18.56
C VAL A 196 -17.37 -1.32 17.99
N LYS A 197 -18.34 -0.87 18.77
CA LYS A 197 -18.97 0.44 18.63
C LYS A 197 -18.45 1.35 19.73
N ILE A 198 -18.02 2.55 19.36
CA ILE A 198 -17.55 3.56 20.33
C ILE A 198 -18.78 4.24 20.90
N GLN A 199 -18.97 4.16 22.21
CA GLN A 199 -20.17 4.68 22.88
C GLN A 199 -19.96 6.11 23.40
N GLU A 200 -18.82 6.35 24.03
CA GLU A 200 -18.60 7.57 24.80
C GLU A 200 -17.10 7.86 24.95
N PHE A 201 -16.74 9.14 24.87
CA PHE A 201 -15.45 9.65 25.32
C PHE A 201 -15.48 9.91 26.83
N VAL A 202 -14.61 9.22 27.58
CA VAL A 202 -14.61 9.22 29.05
C VAL A 202 -13.58 10.21 29.63
N GLY A 203 -12.77 10.85 28.77
CA GLY A 203 -11.66 11.73 29.18
C GLY A 203 -10.29 11.03 29.10
N ASP A 204 -9.22 11.81 29.08
CA ASP A 204 -7.82 11.32 29.04
C ASP A 204 -7.56 10.24 27.96
N ASP A 205 -8.09 10.47 26.76
CA ASP A 205 -8.00 9.55 25.63
C ASP A 205 -8.62 8.15 25.89
N LEU A 206 -9.48 8.03 26.89
CA LEU A 206 -10.23 6.81 27.20
C LEU A 206 -11.61 6.85 26.55
N PHE A 207 -12.01 5.71 26.00
CA PHE A 207 -13.30 5.55 25.35
C PHE A 207 -14.01 4.31 25.88
N ARG A 208 -15.30 4.45 26.17
CA ARG A 208 -16.19 3.32 26.40
C ARG A 208 -16.59 2.73 25.07
N VAL A 209 -16.45 1.42 24.93
CA VAL A 209 -16.83 0.68 23.73
C VAL A 209 -17.70 -0.51 24.09
N SER A 210 -18.58 -0.89 23.18
CA SER A 210 -19.31 -2.16 23.26
C SER A 210 -18.80 -3.08 22.17
N HIS A 211 -18.40 -4.29 22.56
CA HIS A 211 -17.93 -5.31 21.63
C HIS A 211 -19.08 -5.88 20.80
N TYR A 212 -18.76 -6.29 19.58
CA TYR A 212 -19.68 -7.05 18.74
C TYR A 212 -19.96 -8.41 19.36
N ASN A 213 -21.25 -8.73 19.48
CA ASN A 213 -21.71 -10.00 20.01
C ASN A 213 -22.09 -10.93 18.86
N ARG A 214 -21.37 -12.07 18.77
CA ARG A 214 -21.56 -13.03 17.67
C ARG A 214 -22.93 -13.70 17.67
N ASN A 215 -23.59 -13.77 18.84
CA ASN A 215 -24.88 -14.44 19.01
C ASN A 215 -26.05 -13.54 18.59
N SER A 216 -26.06 -12.28 19.04
CA SER A 216 -27.10 -11.30 18.69
C SER A 216 -26.84 -10.62 17.35
N GLN A 217 -25.59 -10.66 16.86
CA GLN A 217 -25.10 -9.93 15.69
C GLN A 217 -25.14 -8.40 15.83
N GLU A 218 -25.19 -7.91 17.07
CA GLU A 218 -25.28 -6.50 17.44
C GLU A 218 -24.11 -6.07 18.34
N PHE A 219 -24.00 -4.76 18.62
CA PHE A 219 -23.02 -4.20 19.56
C PHE A 219 -23.55 -4.15 21.00
N ASP A 220 -24.03 -5.30 21.48
CA ASP A 220 -24.55 -5.51 22.85
C ASP A 220 -23.70 -6.49 23.66
N GLY A 221 -22.45 -6.73 23.22
CA GLY A 221 -21.48 -7.56 23.92
C GLY A 221 -20.87 -6.86 25.13
N MET A 222 -19.74 -7.39 25.61
CA MET A 222 -19.00 -6.82 26.73
C MET A 222 -18.71 -5.33 26.51
N GLU A 223 -18.96 -4.51 27.53
CA GLU A 223 -18.46 -3.14 27.57
C GLU A 223 -17.04 -3.10 28.10
N GLU A 224 -16.18 -2.28 27.48
CA GLU A 224 -14.79 -2.10 27.88
C GLU A 224 -14.40 -0.63 27.80
N ILE A 225 -13.45 -0.21 28.63
CA ILE A 225 -12.75 1.06 28.47
C ILE A 225 -11.43 0.79 27.74
N VAL A 226 -11.30 1.33 26.53
CA VAL A 226 -10.07 1.26 25.73
C VAL A 226 -9.34 2.60 25.76
N TYR A 227 -8.03 2.56 25.54
CA TYR A 227 -7.19 3.76 25.42
C TYR A 227 -6.91 4.04 23.94
N ILE A 228 -7.26 5.24 23.48
CA ILE A 228 -7.09 5.70 22.09
C ILE A 228 -6.14 6.91 22.15
N PRO A 229 -4.81 6.72 22.25
CA PRO A 229 -3.86 7.79 22.55
C PRO A 229 -3.92 8.95 21.56
N SER A 230 -3.83 10.21 22.00
CA SER A 230 -3.61 11.35 21.11
C SER A 230 -2.34 11.15 20.27
N VAL A 231 -2.34 11.77 19.09
CA VAL A 231 -1.25 11.60 18.11
C VAL A 231 -0.46 12.90 17.98
N VAL A 232 0.78 12.78 17.52
CA VAL A 232 1.65 13.93 17.26
C VAL A 232 1.33 14.49 15.88
N ALA A 233 1.29 15.82 15.79
CA ALA A 233 1.06 16.52 14.53
C ALA A 233 2.25 16.39 13.58
N ASP A 234 1.99 16.41 12.27
CA ASP A 234 3.03 16.48 11.26
C ASP A 234 3.74 17.85 11.27
N ARG A 235 4.75 18.01 10.40
CA ARG A 235 5.50 19.27 10.23
C ARG A 235 4.65 20.48 9.83
N ASN A 236 3.42 20.27 9.34
CA ASN A 236 2.46 21.32 8.98
C ASN A 236 1.44 21.56 10.12
N GLY A 237 1.62 20.90 11.27
CA GLY A 237 0.71 20.98 12.40
C GLY A 237 -0.60 20.22 12.18
N VAL A 238 -0.68 19.30 11.21
CA VAL A 238 -1.85 18.47 10.92
C VAL A 238 -1.75 17.17 11.71
N LEU A 239 -2.80 16.85 12.47
CA LEU A 239 -2.91 15.57 13.17
C LEU A 239 -3.36 14.48 12.19
N PRO A 240 -2.62 13.37 12.00
CA PRO A 240 -2.99 12.26 11.11
C PRO A 240 -4.32 11.57 11.48
N SER A 241 -4.69 11.65 12.77
CA SER A 241 -5.96 11.21 13.31
C SER A 241 -6.39 12.15 14.45
N THR A 242 -7.70 12.28 14.68
CA THR A 242 -8.23 13.01 15.84
C THR A 242 -9.26 12.15 16.57
N ASN A 243 -9.32 12.33 17.88
CA ASN A 243 -10.31 11.73 18.78
C ASN A 243 -11.59 12.56 18.87
N GLU A 244 -11.56 13.81 18.40
CA GLU A 244 -12.68 14.76 18.49
C GLU A 244 -13.94 14.19 17.83
N GLY A 245 -14.98 13.94 18.62
CA GLY A 245 -16.27 13.46 18.14
C GLY A 245 -16.23 12.08 17.47
N LEU A 246 -15.25 11.23 17.77
CA LEU A 246 -15.11 9.91 17.18
C LEU A 246 -16.34 9.00 17.44
N GLU A 247 -16.95 9.11 18.62
CA GLU A 247 -18.20 8.45 18.99
C GLU A 247 -19.40 8.92 18.14
N ASN A 248 -19.32 10.13 17.60
CA ASN A 248 -20.33 10.74 16.73
C ASN A 248 -20.03 10.55 15.23
N SER A 249 -18.97 9.80 14.89
CA SER A 249 -18.57 9.57 13.50
C SER A 249 -19.71 8.90 12.71
N PRO A 250 -20.00 9.34 11.46
CA PRO A 250 -21.11 8.79 10.66
C PRO A 250 -21.04 7.29 10.44
N VAL A 251 -19.84 6.71 10.45
CA VAL A 251 -19.59 5.29 10.22
C VAL A 251 -19.63 4.44 11.50
N ASN A 252 -19.71 5.06 12.69
CA ASN A 252 -19.66 4.38 13.98
C ASN A 252 -20.86 3.43 14.20
N ALA A 253 -22.00 3.68 13.58
CA ALA A 253 -23.19 2.83 13.70
C ALA A 253 -22.95 1.38 13.22
N ARG A 254 -22.05 1.18 12.24
CA ARG A 254 -21.66 -0.16 11.75
C ARG A 254 -20.43 -0.73 12.46
N GLY A 255 -19.84 0.06 13.36
CA GLY A 255 -18.68 -0.26 14.17
C GLY A 255 -17.34 -0.11 13.47
N TRP A 256 -16.31 -0.24 14.30
CA TRP A 256 -14.91 -0.07 13.99
C TRP A 256 -14.16 -1.35 14.33
N TYR A 257 -13.30 -1.79 13.42
CA TYR A 257 -12.18 -2.61 13.83
C TYR A 257 -11.19 -1.72 14.56
N ILE A 258 -10.83 -2.10 15.80
CA ILE A 258 -9.75 -1.49 16.57
C ILE A 258 -8.57 -2.46 16.60
N TYR A 259 -7.37 -1.98 16.28
CA TYR A 259 -6.14 -2.77 16.23
C TYR A 259 -5.17 -2.29 17.29
N GLY A 260 -4.54 -3.21 18.00
CA GLY A 260 -3.70 -2.85 19.13
C GLY A 260 -3.27 -4.03 19.97
N ALA A 261 -2.99 -3.73 21.24
CA ALA A 261 -2.59 -4.68 22.26
C ALA A 261 -2.78 -4.04 23.65
N LYS A 262 -2.80 -4.85 24.70
CA LYS A 262 -2.88 -4.36 26.08
C LYS A 262 -1.57 -3.71 26.52
N ASN A 263 -1.67 -2.62 27.27
CA ASN A 263 -0.54 -2.07 28.00
C ASN A 263 -0.27 -2.82 29.31
N THR A 264 0.76 -2.39 30.04
CA THR A 264 1.20 -2.97 31.33
C THR A 264 0.16 -2.87 32.45
N VAL A 265 -0.86 -2.02 32.30
CA VAL A 265 -1.99 -1.92 33.24
C VAL A 265 -3.23 -2.67 32.75
N GLY A 266 -3.11 -3.46 31.68
CA GLY A 266 -4.16 -4.32 31.14
C GLY A 266 -5.20 -3.64 30.26
N LYS A 267 -5.07 -2.34 29.95
CA LYS A 267 -5.98 -1.62 29.04
C LYS A 267 -5.59 -1.86 27.59
N PHE A 268 -6.57 -2.13 26.72
CA PHE A 268 -6.33 -2.24 25.28
C PHE A 268 -6.02 -0.87 24.68
N VAL A 269 -4.82 -0.74 24.08
CA VAL A 269 -4.35 0.48 23.42
C VAL A 269 -4.58 0.39 21.92
N VAL A 270 -5.39 1.31 21.39
CA VAL A 270 -5.76 1.36 19.98
C VAL A 270 -4.71 2.11 19.17
N GLN A 271 -4.00 1.38 18.31
CA GLN A 271 -2.95 1.89 17.41
C GLN A 271 -3.49 2.20 16.01
N ALA A 272 -4.47 1.43 15.53
CA ALA A 272 -5.13 1.67 14.25
C ALA A 272 -6.64 1.42 14.34
N ILE A 273 -7.41 2.08 13.48
CA ILE A 273 -8.86 1.91 13.34
C ILE A 273 -9.25 1.68 11.89
N ALA A 274 -10.33 0.94 11.66
CA ALA A 274 -10.88 0.74 10.32
C ALA A 274 -12.41 0.63 10.35
N PRO A 275 -13.16 1.37 9.51
CA PRO A 275 -14.62 1.30 9.51
C PRO A 275 -15.09 -0.03 8.91
N ARG A 276 -15.87 -0.82 9.67
CA ARG A 276 -16.28 -2.17 9.23
C ARG A 276 -16.99 -2.17 7.88
N ALA A 277 -17.88 -1.20 7.68
CA ALA A 277 -18.73 -1.12 6.49
C ALA A 277 -17.93 -0.91 5.18
N LEU A 278 -16.72 -0.33 5.24
CA LEU A 278 -15.88 -0.10 4.07
C LEU A 278 -15.46 -1.41 3.39
N PHE A 279 -15.18 -2.45 4.18
CA PHE A 279 -14.62 -3.70 3.67
C PHE A 279 -15.68 -4.72 3.24
N SER A 280 -16.97 -4.38 3.35
CA SER A 280 -18.05 -5.27 2.91
C SER A 280 -17.88 -5.64 1.43
N VAL A 281 -18.00 -6.93 1.11
CA VAL A 281 -18.05 -7.37 -0.29
C VAL A 281 -19.42 -7.12 -0.94
N GLN A 282 -20.43 -6.77 -0.14
CA GLN A 282 -21.72 -6.31 -0.61
C GLN A 282 -21.67 -4.79 -0.78
N PRO A 283 -21.84 -4.27 -2.01
CA PRO A 283 -21.77 -2.85 -2.27
C PRO A 283 -23.01 -2.12 -1.76
N GLN A 284 -22.86 -0.84 -1.42
CA GLN A 284 -23.97 0.05 -1.09
C GLN A 284 -24.71 0.52 -2.35
N THR A 285 -23.97 0.68 -3.45
CA THR A 285 -24.48 1.18 -4.73
C THR A 285 -23.99 0.31 -5.87
N ILE A 286 -24.86 -0.03 -6.82
CA ILE A 286 -24.50 -0.73 -8.05
C ILE A 286 -24.79 0.19 -9.24
N ILE A 287 -23.80 0.33 -10.13
CA ILE A 287 -23.93 1.07 -11.39
C ILE A 287 -23.68 0.09 -12.52
N SER A 288 -24.67 -0.07 -13.39
CA SER A 288 -24.64 -1.04 -14.49
C SER A 288 -24.62 -0.38 -15.86
N GLY A 289 -24.10 -1.09 -16.85
CA GLY A 289 -24.04 -0.64 -18.24
C GLY A 289 -22.69 -0.02 -18.59
N LYS A 290 -22.21 -0.30 -19.80
CA LYS A 290 -20.85 0.06 -20.22
C LYS A 290 -20.63 1.57 -20.22
N LYS A 291 -21.59 2.35 -20.72
CA LYS A 291 -21.47 3.82 -20.75
C LYS A 291 -21.51 4.41 -19.34
N ALA A 292 -22.46 3.98 -18.52
CA ALA A 292 -22.66 4.53 -17.18
C ALA A 292 -21.46 4.28 -16.26
N THR A 293 -20.86 3.09 -16.33
CA THR A 293 -19.66 2.75 -15.56
C THR A 293 -18.44 3.59 -15.97
N LEU A 294 -18.22 3.81 -17.28
CA LEU A 294 -17.17 4.69 -17.78
C LEU A 294 -17.39 6.16 -17.40
N ASP A 295 -18.61 6.67 -17.55
CA ASP A 295 -18.98 8.03 -17.17
C ASP A 295 -18.79 8.25 -15.65
N TYR A 296 -19.02 7.21 -14.85
CA TYR A 296 -18.84 7.27 -13.39
C TYR A 296 -17.37 7.46 -12.99
N ILE A 297 -16.45 6.68 -13.57
CA ILE A 297 -15.01 6.84 -13.36
C ILE A 297 -14.55 8.22 -13.85
N ASN A 298 -15.01 8.65 -15.02
CA ASN A 298 -14.54 9.90 -15.59
C ASN A 298 -15.02 11.11 -14.77
N HIS A 299 -16.27 11.13 -14.28
CA HIS A 299 -16.86 12.37 -13.79
C HIS A 299 -17.36 12.36 -12.35
N LYS A 300 -17.71 11.20 -11.79
CA LYS A 300 -18.58 11.14 -10.60
C LYS A 300 -17.88 10.69 -9.33
N TYR A 301 -17.01 9.68 -9.39
CA TYR A 301 -16.58 8.98 -8.18
C TYR A 301 -15.73 9.82 -7.20
N TRP A 302 -15.20 10.96 -7.64
CA TRP A 302 -14.51 11.94 -6.80
C TRP A 302 -15.38 13.09 -6.29
N GLN A 303 -16.62 13.21 -6.76
CA GLN A 303 -17.53 14.27 -6.32
C GLN A 303 -17.81 14.15 -4.82
N GLU A 304 -17.96 15.28 -4.15
CA GLU A 304 -18.14 15.32 -2.69
C GLU A 304 -19.41 14.58 -2.26
N GLU A 305 -20.47 14.61 -3.07
CA GLU A 305 -21.73 13.93 -2.73
C GLU A 305 -21.58 12.41 -2.67
N VAL A 306 -20.56 11.82 -3.30
CA VAL A 306 -20.29 10.38 -3.26
C VAL A 306 -19.80 9.95 -1.88
N ALA A 307 -18.90 10.73 -1.28
CA ALA A 307 -18.39 10.49 0.05
C ALA A 307 -18.05 11.84 0.70
N PRO A 308 -19.01 12.47 1.40
CA PRO A 308 -18.75 13.70 2.13
C PRO A 308 -17.69 13.46 3.21
N LYS A 309 -17.07 14.54 3.70
CA LYS A 309 -16.12 14.44 4.80
C LYS A 309 -16.68 13.62 5.97
N GLY A 310 -15.86 12.76 6.56
CA GLY A 310 -16.24 11.82 7.63
C GLY A 310 -16.94 10.55 7.15
N ASN A 311 -17.21 10.40 5.84
CA ASN A 311 -17.96 9.27 5.28
C ASN A 311 -17.10 8.34 4.41
N ILE A 312 -17.70 7.19 4.10
CA ILE A 312 -17.18 6.19 3.17
C ILE A 312 -18.16 6.00 2.01
N ALA A 313 -17.68 5.40 0.92
CA ALA A 313 -18.55 4.82 -0.10
C ALA A 313 -18.03 3.46 -0.56
N ASN A 314 -18.95 2.53 -0.82
CA ASN A 314 -18.68 1.21 -1.37
C ASN A 314 -19.57 0.98 -2.59
N ILE A 315 -18.99 1.08 -3.78
CA ILE A 315 -19.73 1.08 -5.06
C ILE A 315 -19.25 -0.07 -5.93
N PHE A 316 -20.16 -0.75 -6.62
CA PHE A 316 -19.84 -1.75 -7.63
C PHE A 316 -20.23 -1.27 -9.04
N LEU A 317 -19.27 -1.33 -9.96
CA LEU A 317 -19.44 -1.03 -11.37
C LEU A 317 -19.50 -2.33 -12.17
N ASP A 318 -20.64 -2.59 -12.81
CA ASP A 318 -20.85 -3.74 -13.69
C ASP A 318 -21.01 -3.25 -15.14
N PRO A 319 -20.02 -3.44 -16.04
CA PRO A 319 -20.14 -2.95 -17.40
C PRO A 319 -21.16 -3.75 -18.25
N THR A 320 -21.76 -4.81 -17.72
CA THR A 320 -22.78 -5.58 -18.43
C THR A 320 -24.11 -4.81 -18.49
N GLU A 321 -24.79 -4.89 -19.63
CA GLU A 321 -26.13 -4.31 -19.83
C GLU A 321 -27.16 -5.20 -19.11
N LYS A 322 -27.29 -5.05 -17.80
CA LYS A 322 -28.38 -5.65 -17.03
C LYS A 322 -29.52 -4.65 -16.91
N GLN A 323 -30.76 -5.11 -17.09
CA GLN A 323 -31.94 -4.30 -16.76
C GLN A 323 -31.87 -3.91 -15.27
N GLU A 324 -32.15 -2.64 -14.99
CA GLU A 324 -32.03 -2.03 -13.67
C GLU A 324 -32.78 -2.83 -12.58
N SER A 325 -32.19 -2.84 -11.38
CA SER A 325 -32.84 -3.06 -10.07
C SER A 325 -32.88 -4.46 -9.46
N GLN A 326 -32.13 -5.45 -9.95
CA GLN A 326 -31.97 -6.69 -9.18
C GLN A 326 -30.58 -6.78 -8.57
N VAL A 327 -30.52 -6.75 -7.23
CA VAL A 327 -29.37 -7.22 -6.45
C VAL A 327 -28.98 -8.58 -7.04
N PRO A 328 -27.70 -8.80 -7.39
CA PRO A 328 -27.27 -10.07 -7.98
C PRO A 328 -27.74 -11.24 -7.11
N GLN A 329 -28.51 -12.18 -7.67
CA GLN A 329 -28.92 -13.39 -6.93
C GLN A 329 -27.71 -14.25 -6.51
N THR A 330 -26.59 -14.09 -7.21
CA THR A 330 -25.32 -14.72 -6.90
C THR A 330 -24.40 -13.72 -6.19
N PRO A 331 -23.68 -14.14 -5.13
CA PRO A 331 -22.66 -13.30 -4.50
C PRO A 331 -21.67 -12.76 -5.54
N ILE A 332 -21.43 -11.45 -5.52
CA ILE A 332 -20.48 -10.78 -6.43
C ILE A 332 -19.06 -11.32 -6.19
N TRP A 333 -18.74 -11.58 -4.92
CA TRP A 333 -17.43 -12.05 -4.45
C TRP A 333 -17.59 -13.33 -3.65
N GLN A 334 -16.62 -14.23 -3.79
CA GLN A 334 -16.58 -15.51 -3.08
C GLN A 334 -15.35 -15.60 -2.20
N GLU A 335 -15.44 -16.35 -1.12
CA GLU A 335 -14.33 -16.59 -0.20
C GLU A 335 -13.11 -17.16 -0.93
N GLY A 336 -11.93 -16.63 -0.63
CA GLY A 336 -10.68 -17.03 -1.27
C GLY A 336 -10.38 -16.34 -2.60
N GLU A 337 -11.34 -15.67 -3.23
CA GLU A 337 -11.08 -14.89 -4.44
C GLU A 337 -10.04 -13.79 -4.17
N ARG A 338 -9.15 -13.60 -5.14
CA ARG A 338 -8.12 -12.56 -5.13
C ARG A 338 -8.35 -11.59 -6.28
N ALA A 339 -7.99 -10.33 -6.08
CA ALA A 339 -8.05 -9.31 -7.11
C ALA A 339 -6.87 -8.35 -6.97
N LEU A 340 -6.45 -7.78 -8.10
CA LEU A 340 -5.60 -6.60 -8.11
C LEU A 340 -6.47 -5.40 -7.73
N PHE A 341 -5.95 -4.51 -6.89
CA PHE A 341 -6.55 -3.20 -6.68
C PHE A 341 -5.55 -2.08 -6.96
N MET A 342 -6.10 -0.92 -7.27
CA MET A 342 -5.36 0.33 -7.44
C MET A 342 -5.76 1.30 -6.34
N HIS A 343 -4.79 1.99 -5.76
CA HIS A 343 -5.01 3.01 -4.74
C HIS A 343 -4.56 4.35 -5.27
N VAL A 344 -5.35 5.37 -4.93
CA VAL A 344 -4.97 6.78 -5.09
C VAL A 344 -5.53 7.60 -3.92
N TYR A 345 -4.80 8.64 -3.54
CA TYR A 345 -5.25 9.62 -2.55
C TYR A 345 -5.19 11.06 -3.08
N GLY A 346 -6.00 11.93 -2.48
CA GLY A 346 -6.00 13.37 -2.69
C GLY A 346 -5.34 14.18 -1.57
N GLY A 347 -5.45 15.49 -1.68
CA GLY A 347 -4.75 16.43 -0.82
C GLY A 347 -5.46 16.84 0.46
N ILE A 348 -4.73 17.63 1.25
CA ILE A 348 -5.19 18.25 2.50
C ILE A 348 -5.36 19.76 2.27
N GLY A 349 -6.58 20.25 2.45
CA GLY A 349 -6.95 21.66 2.35
C GLY A 349 -7.35 22.28 3.68
N GLY A 350 -8.15 23.35 3.63
CA GLY A 350 -8.67 24.04 4.80
C GLY A 350 -7.68 25.07 5.38
N LYS A 351 -7.69 25.23 6.71
CA LYS A 351 -6.85 26.20 7.44
C LYS A 351 -5.39 25.76 7.56
N LYS A 352 -5.11 24.47 7.34
CA LYS A 352 -3.77 23.87 7.35
C LYS A 352 -3.53 23.14 6.03
N PRO A 353 -3.53 23.84 4.89
CA PRO A 353 -3.39 23.20 3.59
C PRO A 353 -1.98 22.65 3.42
N GLU A 354 -1.85 21.53 2.72
CA GLU A 354 -0.53 21.11 2.26
C GLU A 354 -0.04 22.00 1.13
N LEU A 355 1.29 22.10 0.98
CA LEU A 355 1.89 22.87 -0.09
C LEU A 355 1.52 22.24 -1.44
N SER A 356 0.85 23.02 -2.29
CA SER A 356 0.47 22.62 -3.64
C SER A 356 1.02 23.61 -4.67
N PRO A 357 2.21 23.35 -5.21
CA PRO A 357 2.77 24.16 -6.28
C PRO A 357 1.82 24.19 -7.48
N LEU A 358 1.48 25.39 -7.95
CA LEU A 358 0.55 25.62 -9.07
C LEU A 358 -0.88 25.07 -8.81
N GLY A 359 -1.25 24.79 -7.56
CA GLY A 359 -2.55 24.19 -7.21
C GLY A 359 -2.69 22.73 -7.64
N ILE A 360 -1.57 22.05 -7.94
CA ILE A 360 -1.53 20.64 -8.31
C ILE A 360 -1.34 19.78 -7.06
N PHE A 361 -2.26 18.85 -6.84
CA PHE A 361 -2.21 17.83 -5.81
C PHE A 361 -1.90 16.50 -6.47
N PHE A 362 -0.61 16.15 -6.50
CA PHE A 362 -0.14 14.96 -7.18
C PHE A 362 -0.73 13.67 -6.59
N GLY A 363 -0.88 13.60 -5.27
CA GLY A 363 -1.28 12.36 -4.60
C GLY A 363 -0.18 11.28 -4.68
N HIS A 364 -0.57 10.03 -4.49
CA HIS A 364 0.27 8.85 -4.75
C HIS A 364 -0.58 7.76 -5.39
N PHE A 365 0.10 6.82 -6.06
CA PHE A 365 -0.52 5.65 -6.67
C PHE A 365 0.19 4.38 -6.22
N ALA A 366 -0.58 3.37 -5.84
CA ALA A 366 -0.05 2.05 -5.55
C ALA A 366 -0.95 0.95 -6.11
N PHE A 367 -0.35 -0.19 -6.47
CA PHE A 367 -1.11 -1.42 -6.62
C PHE A 367 -1.20 -2.16 -5.29
N GLY A 368 -2.15 -3.08 -5.19
CA GLY A 368 -2.23 -4.00 -4.09
C GLY A 368 -3.08 -5.22 -4.42
N ILE A 369 -3.21 -6.12 -3.46
CA ILE A 369 -3.97 -7.35 -3.57
C ILE A 369 -5.12 -7.32 -2.59
N ALA A 370 -6.34 -7.48 -3.11
CA ALA A 370 -7.52 -7.74 -2.33
C ALA A 370 -7.73 -9.26 -2.26
N LYS A 371 -7.99 -9.78 -1.06
CA LYS A 371 -8.44 -11.15 -0.86
C LYS A 371 -9.78 -11.13 -0.15
N VAL A 372 -10.74 -11.90 -0.63
CA VAL A 372 -12.01 -12.09 0.06
C VAL A 372 -11.79 -13.12 1.16
N VAL A 373 -12.01 -12.69 2.41
CA VAL A 373 -11.82 -13.53 3.60
C VAL A 373 -13.09 -13.54 4.44
N ARG A 374 -13.29 -14.62 5.18
CA ARG A 374 -14.32 -14.71 6.22
C ARG A 374 -13.80 -14.13 7.52
N GLU A 375 -14.51 -13.15 8.06
CA GLU A 375 -14.14 -12.49 9.30
C GLU A 375 -14.56 -13.33 10.52
N PRO A 376 -13.63 -13.77 11.41
CA PRO A 376 -13.98 -14.64 12.53
C PRO A 376 -14.97 -14.06 13.56
N LEU A 377 -15.00 -12.73 13.78
CA LEU A 377 -15.91 -12.10 14.74
C LEU A 377 -17.35 -12.03 14.20
N THR A 378 -17.54 -11.74 12.91
CA THR A 378 -18.88 -11.55 12.33
C THR A 378 -19.36 -12.71 11.46
N ASN A 379 -18.45 -13.60 11.05
CA ASN A 379 -18.67 -14.63 10.04
C ASN A 379 -19.07 -14.08 8.65
N GLU A 380 -18.85 -12.79 8.40
CA GLU A 380 -19.14 -12.14 7.12
C GLU A 380 -17.95 -12.20 6.17
N LEU A 381 -18.22 -12.17 4.86
CA LEU A 381 -17.17 -11.96 3.87
C LEU A 381 -16.79 -10.49 3.80
N ARG A 382 -15.49 -10.22 3.79
CA ARG A 382 -14.90 -8.89 3.65
C ARG A 382 -13.69 -8.92 2.73
N PHE A 383 -13.34 -7.75 2.20
CA PHE A 383 -12.02 -7.54 1.61
C PHE A 383 -10.96 -7.43 2.70
N ASN A 384 -9.89 -8.20 2.54
CA ASN A 384 -8.60 -7.97 3.16
C ASN A 384 -7.66 -7.35 2.12
N LEU A 385 -7.10 -6.18 2.41
CA LEU A 385 -6.34 -5.39 1.45
C LEU A 385 -4.87 -5.29 1.88
N GLU A 386 -3.99 -5.73 0.99
CA GLU A 386 -2.54 -5.60 1.12
C GLU A 386 -1.99 -4.68 0.02
N TYR A 387 -1.42 -3.55 0.40
CA TYR A 387 -0.73 -2.65 -0.51
C TYR A 387 0.63 -3.22 -0.90
N ARG A 388 1.04 -2.97 -2.14
CA ARG A 388 2.41 -3.12 -2.62
C ARG A 388 2.97 -1.73 -2.88
N GLN A 389 3.50 -1.14 -1.82
CA GLN A 389 3.98 0.23 -1.86
C GLN A 389 5.33 0.30 -2.56
N ILE A 390 5.36 0.98 -3.70
CA ILE A 390 6.57 1.42 -4.38
C ILE A 390 6.67 2.91 -4.07
N TYR A 391 7.29 3.23 -2.94
CA TYR A 391 7.28 4.57 -2.38
C TYR A 391 8.69 5.01 -2.01
N THR A 392 9.03 6.25 -2.34
CA THR A 392 10.35 6.78 -2.02
C THR A 392 10.49 7.00 -0.52
N HIS A 393 11.73 7.11 -0.07
CA HIS A 393 12.05 7.55 1.28
C HIS A 393 11.35 8.88 1.56
N ASN A 394 10.67 8.96 2.71
CA ASN A 394 9.73 10.02 3.03
C ASN A 394 9.81 10.37 4.53
N CYS A 395 9.23 11.51 4.89
CA CYS A 395 9.19 11.99 6.27
C CYS A 395 8.26 11.19 7.19
N ASP A 396 7.28 10.47 6.62
CA ASP A 396 6.29 9.69 7.39
C ASP A 396 6.81 8.28 7.72
N GLY A 397 8.03 7.94 7.26
CA GLY A 397 8.65 6.65 7.49
C GLY A 397 7.93 5.48 6.83
N ILE A 398 7.15 5.71 5.77
CA ILE A 398 6.51 4.64 5.00
C ILE A 398 7.62 3.85 4.30
N ILE A 399 7.68 2.55 4.58
CA ILE A 399 8.68 1.65 4.01
C ILE A 399 8.09 1.02 2.75
N SER A 400 8.75 1.20 1.61
CA SER A 400 8.45 0.49 0.37
C SER A 400 8.41 -1.02 0.61
N GLY A 401 7.33 -1.70 0.22
CA GLY A 401 7.10 -3.12 0.52
C GLY A 401 5.63 -3.48 0.63
N THR A 402 5.35 -4.62 1.25
CA THR A 402 3.99 -5.04 1.56
C THR A 402 3.49 -4.39 2.85
N LEU A 403 2.37 -3.65 2.77
CA LEU A 403 1.70 -3.07 3.94
C LEU A 403 0.24 -3.52 3.97
N SER A 404 -0.23 -3.87 5.15
CA SER A 404 -1.66 -4.05 5.39
C SER A 404 -2.43 -2.72 5.34
N TRP A 405 -3.73 -2.77 5.05
CA TRP A 405 -4.55 -1.56 5.06
C TRP A 405 -4.55 -0.85 6.41
N MET A 406 -4.63 -1.57 7.53
CA MET A 406 -4.62 -0.90 8.84
C MET A 406 -3.28 -0.22 9.12
N ARG A 407 -2.15 -0.69 8.56
CA ARG A 407 -0.86 0.00 8.72
C ARG A 407 -0.79 1.28 7.89
N TYR A 408 -1.19 1.20 6.63
CA TYR A 408 -0.99 2.29 5.67
C TYR A 408 -2.11 3.35 5.73
N MET A 409 -3.34 2.93 5.99
CA MET A 409 -4.50 3.82 6.08
C MET A 409 -4.95 4.04 7.52
N GLY A 410 -5.19 2.96 8.26
CA GLY A 410 -5.88 3.01 9.55
C GLY A 410 -5.03 3.40 10.75
N ASP A 411 -3.71 3.40 10.63
CA ASP A 411 -2.79 3.73 11.71
C ASP A 411 -3.00 5.17 12.14
N ARG A 412 -3.14 5.38 13.45
CA ARG A 412 -3.55 6.69 13.94
C ARG A 412 -2.43 7.72 13.87
N GLN A 413 -1.17 7.30 13.99
CA GLN A 413 -0.01 8.19 13.94
C GLN A 413 0.56 8.32 12.52
N TRP A 414 0.52 7.24 11.74
CA TRP A 414 1.24 7.15 10.46
C TRP A 414 0.32 6.92 9.26
N GLY A 415 -0.96 6.62 9.49
CA GLY A 415 -1.94 6.37 8.44
C GLY A 415 -2.64 7.65 7.99
N TRP A 416 -3.39 7.53 6.89
CA TRP A 416 -4.01 8.68 6.22
C TRP A 416 -5.54 8.74 6.29
N LEU A 417 -6.19 7.77 6.95
CA LEU A 417 -7.65 7.68 6.99
C LEU A 417 -8.34 8.98 7.43
N GLY A 418 -7.80 9.64 8.45
CA GLY A 418 -8.39 10.86 9.04
C GLY A 418 -8.08 12.15 8.30
N VAL A 419 -7.10 12.15 7.39
CA VAL A 419 -6.54 13.38 6.83
C VAL A 419 -6.65 13.50 5.31
N ARG A 420 -6.72 12.39 4.57
CA ARG A 420 -6.78 12.42 3.11
C ARG A 420 -8.04 11.73 2.58
N PRO A 421 -8.60 12.21 1.46
CA PRO A 421 -9.57 11.43 0.71
C PRO A 421 -8.85 10.34 -0.12
N THR A 422 -9.35 9.11 -0.09
CA THR A 422 -8.76 7.99 -0.85
C THR A 422 -9.77 7.24 -1.70
N SER A 423 -9.25 6.46 -2.64
CA SER A 423 -10.01 5.49 -3.41
C SER A 423 -9.17 4.24 -3.65
N GLU A 424 -9.72 3.09 -3.29
CA GLU A 424 -9.26 1.77 -3.70
C GLU A 424 -10.21 1.20 -4.77
N ILE A 425 -9.71 0.95 -5.98
CA ILE A 425 -10.46 0.31 -7.07
C ILE A 425 -10.02 -1.14 -7.21
N ILE A 426 -10.87 -2.07 -6.78
CA ILE A 426 -10.66 -3.52 -6.84
C ILE A 426 -11.19 -4.06 -8.17
N ILE A 427 -10.33 -4.74 -8.92
CA ILE A 427 -10.60 -5.19 -10.29
C ILE A 427 -11.00 -6.67 -10.29
N LYS A 428 -12.29 -6.96 -10.53
CA LYS A 428 -12.76 -8.33 -10.76
C LYS A 428 -12.62 -8.69 -12.23
N PHE A 429 -11.52 -9.36 -12.57
CA PHE A 429 -11.20 -9.73 -13.95
C PHE A 429 -10.57 -11.13 -14.04
N LYS A 430 -11.42 -12.15 -14.23
CA LYS A 430 -11.04 -13.57 -14.26
C LYS A 430 -9.79 -13.87 -15.11
N PRO A 431 -9.62 -13.31 -16.33
CA PRO A 431 -8.42 -13.58 -17.12
C PRO A 431 -7.09 -13.26 -16.43
N MET A 432 -7.08 -12.35 -15.45
CA MET A 432 -5.90 -11.96 -14.67
C MET A 432 -5.86 -12.61 -13.28
N THR A 433 -7.02 -12.87 -12.67
CA THR A 433 -7.11 -13.22 -11.24
C THR A 433 -7.27 -14.71 -10.96
N GLU A 434 -7.72 -15.50 -11.93
CA GLU A 434 -7.85 -16.94 -11.80
C GLU A 434 -6.63 -17.65 -12.38
N ASP A 435 -6.26 -18.77 -11.77
CA ASP A 435 -5.16 -19.61 -12.23
C ASP A 435 -5.54 -20.33 -13.54
N TYR A 436 -4.52 -20.66 -14.31
CA TYR A 436 -4.62 -21.45 -15.53
C TYR A 436 -4.01 -22.83 -15.28
N ASP A 437 -4.59 -23.85 -15.91
CA ASP A 437 -4.10 -25.21 -15.92
C ASP A 437 -4.21 -25.77 -17.35
N PHE A 438 -3.10 -25.72 -18.08
CA PHE A 438 -3.01 -26.27 -19.43
C PHE A 438 -2.41 -27.68 -19.36
N ASN A 439 -3.25 -28.64 -18.97
CA ASN A 439 -2.91 -30.07 -18.87
C ASN A 439 -1.73 -30.34 -17.90
N GLY A 440 -1.85 -29.83 -16.67
CA GLY A 440 -0.85 -29.96 -15.60
C GLY A 440 0.16 -28.82 -15.55
N VAL A 441 0.26 -28.00 -16.60
CA VAL A 441 1.09 -26.79 -16.59
C VAL A 441 0.29 -25.64 -15.99
N LYS A 442 0.52 -25.37 -14.70
CA LYS A 442 -0.19 -24.35 -13.92
C LYS A 442 0.56 -23.03 -13.86
N PHE A 443 -0.16 -21.92 -13.93
CA PHE A 443 0.38 -20.60 -13.62
C PHE A 443 -0.72 -19.62 -13.17
N SER A 444 -0.29 -18.53 -12.52
CA SER A 444 -1.18 -17.50 -11.97
C SER A 444 -0.69 -16.11 -12.40
N PRO A 445 -1.40 -15.39 -13.30
CA PRO A 445 -0.98 -14.05 -13.71
C PRO A 445 -0.83 -13.08 -12.54
N LEU A 446 -1.72 -13.18 -11.55
CA LEU A 446 -1.66 -12.35 -10.35
C LEU A 446 -0.38 -12.60 -9.54
N ASN A 447 0.12 -13.84 -9.46
CA ASN A 447 1.38 -14.12 -8.77
C ASN A 447 2.59 -13.53 -9.50
N TYR A 448 2.61 -13.54 -10.84
CA TYR A 448 3.65 -12.84 -11.61
C TYR A 448 3.65 -11.34 -11.32
N ILE A 449 2.47 -10.71 -11.25
CA ILE A 449 2.34 -9.29 -10.91
C ILE A 449 2.87 -9.02 -9.50
N VAL A 450 2.45 -9.83 -8.51
CA VAL A 450 2.91 -9.68 -7.12
C VAL A 450 4.42 -9.78 -7.02
N GLN A 451 5.03 -10.78 -7.68
CA GLN A 451 6.49 -10.96 -7.64
C GLN A 451 7.24 -9.75 -8.21
N GLU A 452 6.80 -9.19 -9.34
CA GLU A 452 7.47 -8.01 -9.92
C GLU A 452 7.27 -6.75 -9.08
N LEU A 453 6.11 -6.60 -8.44
CA LEU A 453 5.86 -5.50 -7.49
C LEU A 453 6.76 -5.64 -6.24
N ASP A 454 6.93 -6.84 -5.71
CA ASP A 454 7.81 -7.12 -4.56
C ASP A 454 9.29 -6.86 -4.93
N VAL A 455 9.71 -7.18 -6.17
CA VAL A 455 11.03 -6.80 -6.70
C VAL A 455 11.20 -5.28 -6.71
N MET A 456 10.25 -4.57 -7.30
CA MET A 456 10.32 -3.11 -7.41
C MET A 456 10.31 -2.44 -6.02
N ALA A 457 9.51 -2.96 -5.10
CA ALA A 457 9.44 -2.45 -3.74
C ALA A 457 10.77 -2.61 -2.98
N ALA A 458 11.43 -3.77 -3.08
CA ALA A 458 12.75 -4.02 -2.50
C ALA A 458 13.84 -3.10 -3.09
N ARG A 459 13.82 -2.92 -4.43
CA ARG A 459 14.73 -1.98 -5.12
C ARG A 459 14.52 -0.53 -4.64
N TYR A 460 13.28 -0.12 -4.45
CA TYR A 460 12.94 1.20 -3.92
C TYR A 460 13.42 1.42 -2.48
N ARG A 461 13.37 0.37 -1.67
CA ARG A 461 13.82 0.38 -0.26
C ARG A 461 15.33 0.57 -0.12
N THR A 462 16.11 0.00 -1.03
CA THR A 462 17.58 0.11 -0.99
C THR A 462 18.15 1.19 -1.91
N GLY A 463 17.33 1.73 -2.83
CA GLY A 463 17.81 2.65 -3.86
C GLY A 463 18.78 2.00 -4.84
N ASP A 464 18.56 0.72 -5.16
CA ASP A 464 19.51 -0.14 -5.89
C ASP A 464 20.94 -0.05 -5.31
N GLY A 465 21.04 -0.03 -3.97
CA GLY A 465 22.30 0.04 -3.25
C GLY A 465 22.82 1.44 -2.95
N ARG A 466 22.14 2.51 -3.40
CA ARG A 466 22.56 3.90 -3.12
C ARG A 466 22.00 4.45 -1.80
N GLY A 467 21.14 3.71 -1.11
CA GLY A 467 20.49 4.12 0.14
C GLY A 467 19.35 5.13 -0.02
N THR A 468 19.00 5.49 -1.25
CA THR A 468 17.91 6.43 -1.53
C THR A 468 17.29 6.18 -2.90
N THR A 469 15.98 6.36 -2.96
CA THR A 469 15.20 6.58 -4.18
C THR A 469 14.57 7.97 -4.09
N SER A 470 14.57 8.72 -5.19
CA SER A 470 13.95 10.05 -5.23
C SER A 470 13.01 10.17 -6.42
N VAL A 471 11.87 10.82 -6.18
CA VAL A 471 10.96 11.22 -7.24
C VAL A 471 11.58 12.41 -7.98
N SER A 472 11.59 12.34 -9.29
CA SER A 472 11.95 13.45 -10.16
C SER A 472 10.85 13.63 -11.21
N PRO A 473 10.84 14.71 -12.00
CA PRO A 473 9.92 14.82 -13.14
C PRO A 473 10.03 13.67 -14.17
N ILE A 474 11.05 12.81 -14.06
CA ILE A 474 11.33 11.68 -14.95
C ILE A 474 11.14 10.33 -14.22
N ASN A 475 11.15 10.31 -12.87
CA ASN A 475 10.99 9.12 -12.03
C ASN A 475 9.81 9.31 -11.08
N SER A 476 8.71 8.61 -11.30
CA SER A 476 7.53 8.68 -10.43
C SER A 476 7.02 7.30 -10.05
N CYS A 477 6.57 7.16 -8.81
CA CYS A 477 6.03 5.93 -8.25
C CYS A 477 4.90 5.32 -9.11
N VAL A 478 4.06 6.16 -9.74
CA VAL A 478 2.98 5.67 -10.61
C VAL A 478 3.53 5.07 -11.91
N GLN A 479 4.60 5.63 -12.48
CA GLN A 479 5.25 5.10 -13.67
C GLN A 479 5.88 3.75 -13.36
N ASP A 480 6.64 3.68 -12.27
CA ASP A 480 7.38 2.48 -11.91
C ASP A 480 6.42 1.36 -11.47
N SER A 481 5.35 1.68 -10.74
CA SER A 481 4.30 0.71 -10.42
C SER A 481 3.59 0.19 -11.68
N SER A 482 3.25 1.07 -12.62
CA SER A 482 2.58 0.70 -13.86
C SER A 482 3.48 -0.12 -14.79
N GLN A 483 4.77 0.22 -14.84
CA GLN A 483 5.77 -0.51 -15.59
C GLN A 483 6.03 -1.89 -14.99
N ALA A 484 6.01 -2.05 -13.65
CA ALA A 484 6.07 -3.36 -12.99
C ALA A 484 4.90 -4.25 -13.46
N LEU A 485 3.67 -3.74 -13.39
CA LEU A 485 2.47 -4.46 -13.83
C LEU A 485 2.60 -4.91 -15.30
N TYR A 486 2.94 -3.99 -16.19
CA TYR A 486 3.07 -4.30 -17.62
C TYR A 486 4.17 -5.34 -17.88
N THR A 487 5.34 -5.16 -17.25
CA THR A 487 6.50 -6.01 -17.46
C THR A 487 6.22 -7.44 -16.98
N ALA A 488 5.59 -7.59 -15.81
CA ALA A 488 5.19 -8.89 -15.28
C ALA A 488 4.31 -9.66 -16.27
N LEU A 489 3.25 -9.01 -16.75
CA LEU A 489 2.31 -9.63 -17.67
C LEU A 489 2.94 -9.92 -19.04
N ASN A 490 3.76 -9.02 -19.58
CA ASN A 490 4.42 -9.22 -20.87
C ASN A 490 5.44 -10.37 -20.81
N ARG A 491 6.27 -10.43 -19.77
CA ARG A 491 7.22 -11.53 -19.56
C ARG A 491 6.51 -12.86 -19.41
N MET A 492 5.44 -12.90 -18.62
CA MET A 492 4.62 -14.10 -18.48
C MET A 492 4.08 -14.55 -19.85
N VAL A 493 3.43 -13.67 -20.61
CA VAL A 493 2.90 -14.01 -21.94
C VAL A 493 4.01 -14.51 -22.88
N ALA A 494 5.19 -13.88 -22.84
CA ALA A 494 6.33 -14.32 -23.64
C ALA A 494 6.83 -15.73 -23.24
N GLN A 495 7.00 -15.98 -21.94
CA GLN A 495 7.40 -17.30 -21.41
C GLN A 495 6.40 -18.39 -21.78
N LEU A 496 5.10 -18.13 -21.65
CA LEU A 496 4.05 -19.11 -21.97
C LEU A 496 3.99 -19.42 -23.46
N LYS A 497 4.25 -18.43 -24.33
CA LYS A 497 4.33 -18.64 -25.79
C LYS A 497 5.53 -19.48 -26.21
N LEU A 498 6.60 -19.47 -25.42
CA LEU A 498 7.78 -20.32 -25.65
C LEU A 498 7.56 -21.76 -25.18
N ASN A 499 6.50 -22.05 -24.42
CA ASN A 499 6.19 -23.40 -23.96
C ASN A 499 5.38 -24.18 -25.04
N PRO A 500 5.95 -25.22 -25.67
CA PRO A 500 5.29 -25.95 -26.75
C PRO A 500 4.01 -26.67 -26.31
N LEU A 501 3.92 -27.10 -25.04
CA LEU A 501 2.75 -27.80 -24.50
C LEU A 501 1.55 -26.87 -24.41
N ILE A 502 1.77 -25.65 -23.90
CA ILE A 502 0.73 -24.61 -23.82
C ILE A 502 0.27 -24.24 -25.22
N MET A 503 1.21 -24.00 -26.15
CA MET A 503 0.87 -23.62 -27.52
C MET A 503 0.16 -24.73 -28.30
N LYS A 504 0.46 -26.00 -28.01
CA LYS A 504 -0.30 -27.14 -28.53
C LYS A 504 -1.71 -27.14 -27.96
N TRP A 505 -1.86 -27.04 -26.64
CA TRP A 505 -3.15 -27.06 -25.97
C TRP A 505 -4.08 -25.94 -26.47
N LEU A 506 -3.59 -24.70 -26.58
CA LEU A 506 -4.35 -23.55 -27.08
C LEU A 506 -4.84 -23.72 -28.52
N ARG A 507 -4.13 -24.48 -29.36
CA ARG A 507 -4.53 -24.78 -30.74
C ARG A 507 -5.56 -25.90 -30.82
N GLU A 508 -5.43 -26.91 -29.96
CA GLU A 508 -6.32 -28.08 -29.92
C GLU A 508 -7.65 -27.77 -29.21
N HIS A 509 -7.68 -26.76 -28.32
CA HIS A 509 -8.85 -26.39 -27.53
C HIS A 509 -9.26 -24.91 -27.75
N PRO A 510 -9.58 -24.49 -28.99
CA PRO A 510 -9.80 -23.07 -29.32
C PRO A 510 -11.00 -22.43 -28.60
N ASP A 511 -12.00 -23.25 -28.26
CA ASP A 511 -13.28 -22.82 -27.66
C ASP A 511 -13.35 -22.99 -26.14
N ASP A 512 -12.32 -23.60 -25.53
CA ASP A 512 -12.22 -23.77 -24.09
C ASP A 512 -12.17 -22.41 -23.37
N GLU A 513 -12.77 -22.34 -22.19
CA GLU A 513 -12.82 -21.13 -21.38
C GLU A 513 -11.42 -20.57 -21.10
N GLN A 514 -10.44 -21.42 -20.79
CA GLN A 514 -9.09 -20.97 -20.51
C GLN A 514 -8.41 -20.40 -21.75
N THR A 515 -8.67 -20.93 -22.95
CA THR A 515 -8.18 -20.34 -24.21
C THR A 515 -8.77 -18.96 -24.43
N LYS A 516 -10.08 -18.78 -24.20
CA LYS A 516 -10.77 -17.49 -24.32
C LYS A 516 -10.23 -16.47 -23.32
N ARG A 517 -10.08 -16.85 -22.04
CA ARG A 517 -9.48 -16.01 -21.00
C ARG A 517 -8.03 -15.62 -21.36
N PHE A 518 -7.22 -16.56 -21.82
CA PHE A 518 -5.83 -16.29 -22.20
C PHE A 518 -5.71 -15.32 -23.40
N LYS A 519 -6.61 -15.44 -24.39
CA LYS A 519 -6.73 -14.47 -25.50
C LYS A 519 -7.09 -13.07 -25.00
N GLN A 520 -8.07 -12.96 -24.08
CA GLN A 520 -8.43 -11.68 -23.46
C GLN A 520 -7.26 -11.07 -22.68
N LEU A 521 -6.55 -11.87 -21.88
CA LEU A 521 -5.36 -11.44 -21.15
C LEU A 521 -4.28 -10.91 -22.10
N THR A 522 -3.98 -11.63 -23.18
CA THR A 522 -2.99 -11.19 -24.18
C THR A 522 -3.40 -9.88 -24.86
N ASN A 523 -4.70 -9.68 -25.13
CA ASN A 523 -5.20 -8.43 -25.70
C ASN A 523 -5.15 -7.26 -24.70
N LEU A 524 -5.39 -7.54 -23.42
CA LEU A 524 -5.19 -6.56 -22.34
C LEU A 524 -3.73 -6.11 -22.31
N VAL A 525 -2.77 -7.05 -22.30
CA VAL A 525 -1.32 -6.73 -22.27
C VAL A 525 -0.91 -5.81 -23.43
N LYS A 526 -1.37 -6.12 -24.66
CA LYS A 526 -1.13 -5.24 -25.82
C LYS A 526 -1.75 -3.85 -25.66
N THR A 527 -2.90 -3.75 -25.00
CA THR A 527 -3.56 -2.46 -24.76
C THR A 527 -2.82 -1.65 -23.69
N LEU A 528 -2.37 -2.32 -22.63
CA LEU A 528 -1.56 -1.72 -21.56
C LEU A 528 -0.22 -1.23 -22.10
N GLU A 529 0.44 -1.96 -23.01
CA GLU A 529 1.67 -1.52 -23.67
C GLU A 529 1.51 -0.12 -24.29
N ASN A 530 0.44 0.08 -25.07
CA ASN A 530 0.16 1.35 -25.75
C ASN A 530 -0.17 2.50 -24.78
N HIS A 531 -0.66 2.22 -23.58
CA HIS A 531 -1.07 3.23 -22.60
C HIS A 531 -0.01 3.54 -21.55
N LEU A 532 0.77 2.53 -21.14
CA LEU A 532 1.72 2.63 -20.03
C LEU A 532 3.15 2.91 -20.49
N THR A 533 3.47 2.73 -21.78
CA THR A 533 4.81 3.04 -22.30
C THR A 533 4.84 4.40 -23.02
N PRO A 534 5.66 5.37 -22.56
CA PRO A 534 5.87 6.60 -23.31
C PRO A 534 6.49 6.28 -24.68
N LEU A 535 5.80 6.63 -25.77
CA LEU A 535 6.27 6.43 -27.16
C LEU A 535 6.59 4.97 -27.54
N GLY A 536 6.02 3.97 -26.84
CA GLY A 536 6.24 2.55 -27.17
C GLY A 536 7.62 2.00 -26.76
N LYS A 537 8.40 2.71 -25.93
CA LYS A 537 9.72 2.26 -25.47
C LYS A 537 9.73 2.14 -23.95
N ALA A 538 9.99 0.93 -23.44
CA ALA A 538 10.31 0.72 -22.03
C ALA A 538 11.60 1.50 -21.69
N ARG A 539 11.62 2.15 -20.50
CA ARG A 539 12.80 2.88 -20.03
C ARG A 539 14.02 1.95 -19.92
N THR A 540 15.20 2.48 -20.20
CA THR A 540 16.45 1.70 -20.22
C THR A 540 16.93 1.26 -18.84
N ASP A 541 16.60 2.01 -17.78
CA ASP A 541 16.96 1.71 -16.38
C ASP A 541 16.13 0.58 -15.74
N TRP A 542 15.16 0.07 -16.49
CA TRP A 542 14.30 -1.06 -16.12
C TRP A 542 14.77 -2.42 -16.66
N ARG A 543 15.80 -2.45 -17.51
CA ARG A 543 16.44 -3.72 -17.89
C ARG A 543 17.12 -4.27 -16.65
N TYR A 544 17.01 -5.59 -16.39
CA TYR A 544 17.67 -6.24 -15.25
C TYR A 544 19.21 -6.05 -15.25
N GLU A 545 19.78 -5.60 -16.37
CA GLU A 545 21.19 -5.28 -16.54
C GLU A 545 21.51 -3.78 -16.39
N ALA A 546 20.53 -2.93 -16.09
CA ALA A 546 20.74 -1.49 -15.97
C ALA A 546 21.17 -1.08 -14.57
N THR A 547 22.13 -0.17 -14.51
CA THR A 547 22.97 0.03 -13.33
C THR A 547 22.35 0.85 -12.21
N THR A 548 21.15 1.45 -12.37
CA THR A 548 20.37 2.05 -11.25
C THR A 548 19.00 2.63 -11.63
N LEU A 549 17.98 2.40 -10.81
CA LEU A 549 16.74 3.17 -10.76
C LEU A 549 17.01 4.62 -10.38
N GLY A 550 16.41 5.53 -11.14
CA GLY A 550 16.38 6.94 -10.80
C GLY A 550 17.73 7.67 -10.85
N GLY A 551 18.67 7.19 -11.66
CA GLY A 551 19.91 7.91 -11.95
C GLY A 551 19.63 9.34 -12.43
N PHE A 552 20.34 10.32 -11.87
CA PHE A 552 20.21 11.73 -12.22
C PHE A 552 20.86 11.98 -13.59
N PRO A 553 20.11 12.35 -14.64
CA PRO A 553 20.76 13.05 -15.74
C PRO A 553 21.14 14.45 -15.22
N VAL A 554 22.36 14.89 -15.53
CA VAL A 554 22.77 16.28 -15.34
C VAL A 554 21.97 17.10 -16.36
N GLU A 555 20.82 17.67 -15.97
CA GLU A 555 19.92 18.33 -16.92
C GLU A 555 19.82 19.85 -16.71
N THR A 556 19.70 20.55 -17.83
CA THR A 556 19.51 22.00 -17.88
C THR A 556 18.02 22.37 -17.78
N PRO A 557 17.65 23.56 -17.26
CA PRO A 557 16.26 23.93 -16.97
C PRO A 557 15.27 23.82 -18.14
N LEU A 558 15.74 24.02 -19.37
CA LEU A 558 14.89 23.99 -20.57
C LEU A 558 14.54 22.55 -21.01
N GLU A 559 15.46 21.60 -20.80
CA GLU A 559 15.25 20.19 -21.12
C GLU A 559 14.26 19.54 -20.14
N THR A 560 14.36 19.89 -18.86
CA THR A 560 13.44 19.42 -17.81
C THR A 560 11.99 19.84 -18.08
N LEU A 561 11.74 21.07 -18.54
CA LEU A 561 10.39 21.52 -18.90
C LEU A 561 9.81 20.75 -20.10
N TRP A 562 10.63 20.44 -21.11
CA TRP A 562 10.20 19.65 -22.27
C TRP A 562 9.94 18.18 -21.92
N GLN A 563 10.70 17.62 -20.98
CA GLN A 563 10.49 16.26 -20.50
C GLN A 563 9.29 16.14 -19.56
N VAL A 564 9.04 17.13 -18.68
CA VAL A 564 7.80 17.24 -17.87
C VAL A 564 6.56 17.22 -18.77
N ALA A 565 6.57 17.98 -19.86
CA ALA A 565 5.47 18.03 -20.83
C ALA A 565 5.30 16.73 -21.65
N LYS A 566 6.30 15.86 -21.68
CA LYS A 566 6.21 14.51 -22.27
C LYS A 566 5.76 13.45 -21.26
N SER A 567 6.15 13.59 -20.00
CA SER A 567 5.90 12.62 -18.93
C SER A 567 4.61 12.88 -18.14
N TRP A 568 3.97 14.05 -18.27
CA TRP A 568 2.77 14.40 -17.48
C TRP A 568 1.65 13.35 -17.53
N ARG A 569 1.41 12.70 -18.69
CA ARG A 569 0.43 11.60 -18.84
C ARG A 569 0.74 10.38 -17.99
N SER A 570 1.99 10.20 -17.61
CA SER A 570 2.45 9.09 -16.79
C SER A 570 2.90 9.55 -15.40
N LEU A 571 2.80 10.83 -15.04
CA LEU A 571 3.21 11.33 -13.72
C LEU A 571 2.05 11.48 -12.72
N LEU A 572 0.80 11.41 -13.17
CA LEU A 572 -0.37 11.76 -12.36
C LEU A 572 -1.10 10.51 -11.86
N PRO A 573 -1.04 10.23 -10.55
CA PRO A 573 -1.73 9.12 -9.91
C PRO A 573 -3.18 8.92 -10.32
N ARG A 574 -4.00 9.97 -10.24
CA ARG A 574 -5.43 9.88 -10.57
C ARG A 574 -5.65 9.55 -12.04
N PHE A 575 -4.94 10.23 -12.94
CA PHE A 575 -5.09 9.98 -14.37
C PHE A 575 -4.75 8.52 -14.72
N ALA A 576 -3.62 7.99 -14.21
CA ALA A 576 -3.24 6.60 -14.45
C ALA A 576 -4.28 5.61 -13.89
N ASN A 577 -4.75 5.84 -12.67
CA ASN A 577 -5.79 5.05 -12.02
C ASN A 577 -7.08 5.00 -12.87
N ASP A 578 -7.55 6.17 -13.34
CA ASP A 578 -8.81 6.31 -14.06
C ASP A 578 -8.73 5.66 -15.45
N GLN A 579 -7.61 5.86 -16.16
CA GLN A 579 -7.38 5.23 -17.46
C GLN A 579 -7.33 3.71 -17.35
N LEU A 580 -6.60 3.17 -16.36
CA LEU A 580 -6.54 1.72 -16.13
C LEU A 580 -7.92 1.16 -15.78
N ALA A 581 -8.67 1.80 -14.87
CA ALA A 581 -10.02 1.39 -14.51
C ALA A 581 -10.94 1.33 -15.74
N MET A 582 -10.91 2.37 -16.59
CA MET A 582 -11.68 2.41 -17.83
C MET A 582 -11.24 1.36 -18.85
N ILE A 583 -9.94 1.06 -18.96
CA ILE A 583 -9.45 -0.04 -19.82
C ILE A 583 -10.04 -1.37 -19.33
N PHE A 584 -9.96 -1.68 -18.03
CA PHE A 584 -10.51 -2.91 -17.47
C PHE A 584 -12.03 -3.03 -17.70
N LEU A 585 -12.81 -1.98 -17.47
CA LEU A 585 -14.25 -1.95 -17.78
C LEU A 585 -14.51 -2.23 -19.27
N GLN A 586 -13.70 -1.68 -20.18
CA GLN A 586 -13.82 -1.94 -21.61
C GLN A 586 -13.47 -3.37 -22.02
N PHE A 587 -12.68 -4.08 -21.22
CA PHE A 587 -12.41 -5.52 -21.35
C PHE A 587 -13.46 -6.40 -20.66
N GLY A 588 -14.49 -5.80 -20.06
CA GLY A 588 -15.58 -6.51 -19.39
C GLY A 588 -15.32 -6.87 -17.92
N ALA A 589 -14.27 -6.31 -17.31
CA ALA A 589 -14.07 -6.42 -15.87
C ALA A 589 -15.13 -5.64 -15.09
N SER A 590 -15.51 -6.13 -13.91
CA SER A 590 -16.28 -5.33 -12.95
C SER A 590 -15.34 -4.70 -11.92
N LEU A 591 -15.71 -3.54 -11.36
CA LEU A 591 -14.89 -2.83 -10.39
C LEU A 591 -15.64 -2.64 -9.07
N SER A 592 -14.99 -2.89 -7.93
CA SER A 592 -15.49 -2.42 -6.62
C SER A 592 -14.67 -1.22 -6.19
N ILE A 593 -15.31 -0.10 -5.88
CA ILE A 593 -14.68 1.15 -5.46
C ILE A 593 -14.96 1.34 -3.98
N LEU A 594 -13.90 1.33 -3.19
CA LEU A 594 -13.93 1.67 -1.77
C LEU A 594 -13.36 3.08 -1.64
N ARG A 595 -14.14 4.01 -1.12
CA ARG A 595 -13.71 5.40 -0.90
C ARG A 595 -13.79 5.77 0.55
N THR A 596 -12.81 6.55 0.98
CA THR A 596 -12.82 7.25 2.25
C THR A 596 -12.65 8.74 2.01
N ASN A 597 -13.20 9.55 2.90
CA ASN A 597 -12.98 10.98 2.88
C ASN A 597 -12.79 11.52 4.30
N GLN A 598 -11.55 11.56 4.80
CA GLN A 598 -11.21 12.08 6.14
C GLN A 598 -12.10 11.48 7.24
N VAL A 599 -11.97 10.16 7.44
CA VAL A 599 -12.85 9.34 8.29
C VAL A 599 -12.20 9.10 9.66
N GLY A 600 -13.01 9.07 10.72
CA GLY A 600 -12.54 8.98 12.11
C GLY A 600 -13.23 10.03 12.96
N GLY A 601 -12.49 10.65 13.89
CA GLY A 601 -12.91 11.89 14.52
C GLY A 601 -12.92 13.06 13.54
N PHE A 602 -13.63 14.13 13.88
CA PHE A 602 -13.86 15.27 13.00
C PHE A 602 -12.86 16.40 13.26
N ASN A 603 -11.94 16.66 12.32
CA ASN A 603 -11.01 17.79 12.39
C ASN A 603 -11.52 18.97 11.54
N SER A 604 -12.05 20.02 12.17
CA SER A 604 -12.60 21.20 11.46
C SER A 604 -11.55 22.09 10.79
N SER A 605 -10.25 21.88 11.03
CA SER A 605 -9.17 22.71 10.48
C SER A 605 -8.67 22.27 9.11
N ILE A 606 -9.06 21.08 8.64
CA ILE A 606 -8.66 20.53 7.35
C ILE A 606 -9.87 20.31 6.43
N GLU A 607 -9.64 20.28 5.13
CA GLU A 607 -10.65 19.92 4.14
C GLU A 607 -10.07 18.91 3.16
N ALA A 608 -10.93 18.15 2.49
CA ALA A 608 -10.50 17.15 1.54
C ALA A 608 -10.30 17.79 0.17
N ILE A 609 -9.14 17.57 -0.44
CA ILE A 609 -8.89 18.01 -1.80
C ILE A 609 -8.81 16.79 -2.71
N VAL A 610 -9.62 16.79 -3.76
CA VAL A 610 -9.61 15.74 -4.77
C VAL A 610 -8.26 15.73 -5.50
N PRO A 611 -7.64 14.57 -5.79
CA PRO A 611 -6.39 14.54 -6.53
C PRO A 611 -6.57 15.13 -7.93
N THR A 612 -5.56 15.88 -8.38
CA THR A 612 -5.65 16.63 -9.64
C THR A 612 -5.81 15.69 -10.82
N ASP A 613 -6.75 16.04 -11.69
CA ASP A 613 -6.93 15.44 -13.02
C ASP A 613 -6.90 16.58 -14.05
N PHE A 614 -6.33 16.31 -15.22
CA PHE A 614 -6.21 17.28 -16.30
C PHE A 614 -6.94 16.85 -17.58
N VAL A 615 -7.43 15.60 -17.70
CA VAL A 615 -8.08 15.16 -18.94
C VAL A 615 -9.20 14.15 -18.70
N LEU A 616 -10.40 14.56 -19.10
CA LEU A 616 -11.59 13.71 -19.10
C LEU A 616 -11.80 13.06 -20.48
N PHE A 617 -11.29 11.86 -20.70
CA PHE A 617 -11.60 11.08 -21.91
C PHE A 617 -11.48 9.56 -21.68
N VAL A 618 -12.28 8.81 -22.44
CA VAL A 618 -12.26 7.34 -22.43
C VAL A 618 -11.12 6.82 -23.34
N PRO A 619 -10.21 5.95 -22.85
CA PRO A 619 -9.11 5.41 -23.64
C PRO A 619 -9.61 4.53 -24.79
N ARG A 620 -8.96 4.58 -25.95
CA ARG A 620 -9.29 3.72 -27.09
C ARG A 620 -8.69 2.32 -26.88
N VAL A 621 -9.53 1.29 -26.92
CA VAL A 621 -9.10 -0.11 -26.85
C VAL A 621 -9.22 -0.77 -28.22
N ASN A 622 -8.11 -1.29 -28.75
CA ASN A 622 -8.11 -2.08 -29.98
C ASN A 622 -8.66 -3.48 -29.69
N ARG A 623 -9.96 -3.68 -29.92
CA ARG A 623 -10.52 -5.04 -29.97
C ARG A 623 -10.11 -5.66 -31.30
N SER A 624 -9.26 -6.68 -31.29
CA SER A 624 -9.13 -7.57 -32.45
C SER A 624 -10.53 -8.09 -32.76
N ARG A 625 -11.00 -7.94 -34.01
CA ARG A 625 -12.25 -8.57 -34.47
C ARG A 625 -12.19 -10.05 -34.08
N GLU A 626 -13.20 -10.50 -33.34
CA GLU A 626 -13.37 -11.92 -32.95
C GLU A 626 -13.44 -12.82 -34.19
#